data_AF-T0ZCF7-F1
#
_entry.id   AF-T0ZCF7-F1
#
_cell.length_a   1.000
_cell.length_b   1.000
_cell.length_c   1.000
_cell.angle_alpha   90.00
_cell.angle_beta   90.00
_cell.angle_gamma   90.00
#
_symmetry.space_group_name_H-M   'P 1'
#
loop_
_entity.id
_entity.type
_entity.pdbx_description
1 polymer ?
#
loop_
_entity_poly.entity_id
_entity_poly.type
_entity_poly.pdbx_seq_one_letter_code
_entity_poly.pdbx_strand_id
1 'polypeptide(L)'
;KPSQLSALKPGVTTLAQVEAQLGKPNTVTHNADGTTTIQYSYIHATPSASSFIPFVGPFVGHANSTVRGTTLKFTAKGVLASVSTTKTNECGGVTAC
;
A
#
# COMPACT_ATOMS: atom_id res chain seq x y z
N LYS A 1 -0.03 8.97 -1.89
CA LYS A 1 -0.42 9.32 -3.30
C LYS A 1 0.66 8.82 -4.27
N PRO A 2 0.33 8.33 -5.47
CA PRO A 2 1.33 7.76 -6.40
C PRO A 2 2.41 8.78 -6.82
N SER A 3 2.07 10.07 -6.90
CA SER A 3 3.01 11.15 -7.23
C SER A 3 4.13 11.37 -6.21
N GLN A 4 3.96 10.93 -4.96
CA GLN A 4 5.01 11.05 -3.93
C GLN A 4 6.09 9.97 -4.10
N LEU A 5 5.77 8.84 -4.73
CA LEU A 5 6.73 7.75 -4.97
C LEU A 5 7.74 8.11 -6.05
N SER A 6 7.35 8.92 -7.03
CA SER A 6 8.24 9.41 -8.10
C SER A 6 9.32 10.36 -7.60
N ALA A 7 9.15 10.95 -6.41
CA ALA A 7 10.15 11.81 -5.78
C ALA A 7 11.25 11.02 -5.04
N LEU A 8 11.02 9.73 -4.79
CA LEU A 8 11.96 8.87 -4.07
C LEU A 8 13.07 8.42 -5.02
N LYS A 9 14.31 8.75 -4.70
CA LYS A 9 15.48 8.36 -5.48
C LYS A 9 16.21 7.22 -4.77
N PRO A 10 16.30 6.03 -5.40
CA PRO A 10 17.13 4.94 -4.88
C PRO A 10 18.57 5.43 -4.66
N GLY A 11 19.17 5.02 -3.57
CA GLY A 11 20.53 5.35 -3.15
C GLY A 11 20.67 6.66 -2.39
N VAL A 12 19.68 7.56 -2.43
CA VAL A 12 19.76 8.89 -1.79
C VAL A 12 18.70 9.05 -0.70
N THR A 13 17.49 8.55 -0.93
CA THR A 13 16.39 8.70 0.01
C THR A 13 16.58 7.82 1.24
N THR A 14 16.48 8.40 2.44
CA THR A 14 16.57 7.68 3.72
C THR A 14 15.19 7.37 4.27
N LEU A 15 15.10 6.41 5.20
CA LEU A 15 13.85 6.07 5.89
C LEU A 15 13.16 7.32 6.47
N ALA A 16 13.92 8.18 7.15
CA ALA A 16 13.41 9.43 7.72
C ALA A 16 12.84 10.39 6.67
N GLN A 17 13.44 10.48 5.47
CA GLN A 17 12.87 11.28 4.39
C GLN A 17 11.58 10.66 3.84
N VAL A 18 11.53 9.33 3.72
CA VAL A 18 10.30 8.63 3.32
C VAL A 18 9.20 8.88 4.35
N GLU A 19 9.52 8.79 5.65
CA GLU A 19 8.56 9.06 6.72
C GLU A 19 8.12 10.53 6.76
N ALA A 20 9.00 11.47 6.45
CA ALA A 20 8.64 12.88 6.34
C ALA A 20 7.69 13.15 5.15
N GLN A 21 7.79 12.39 4.06
CA GLN A 21 6.97 12.57 2.86
C GLN A 21 5.66 11.77 2.88
N LEU A 22 5.71 10.50 3.33
CA LEU A 22 4.59 9.56 3.30
C LEU A 22 3.97 9.31 4.68
N GLY A 23 4.63 9.73 5.75
CA GLY A 23 4.24 9.38 7.12
C GLY A 23 4.82 8.04 7.57
N LYS A 24 4.43 7.62 8.78
CA LYS A 24 4.89 6.36 9.37
C LYS A 24 4.40 5.17 8.52
N PRO A 25 5.27 4.19 8.22
CA PRO A 25 4.87 2.98 7.52
C PRO A 25 3.90 2.13 8.35
N ASN A 26 3.07 1.33 7.68
CA ASN A 26 2.20 0.36 8.33
C ASN A 26 3.03 -0.74 9.00
N THR A 27 4.08 -1.20 8.29
CA THR A 27 4.92 -2.29 8.76
C THR A 27 6.38 -1.93 8.53
N VAL A 28 7.22 -2.20 9.54
CA VAL A 28 8.68 -2.11 9.46
C VAL A 28 9.25 -3.48 9.81
N THR A 29 10.13 -3.97 8.95
CA THR A 29 10.80 -5.26 9.13
C THR A 29 12.30 -5.06 9.03
N HIS A 30 13.01 -5.38 10.10
CA HIS A 30 14.46 -5.45 10.09
C HIS A 30 14.87 -6.87 9.73
N ASN A 31 15.55 -7.03 8.59
CA ASN A 31 15.96 -8.32 8.08
C ASN A 31 17.32 -8.71 8.69
N ALA A 32 17.60 -10.02 8.73
CA ALA A 32 18.85 -10.54 9.29
C ALA A 32 20.11 -10.14 8.49
N ASP A 33 19.96 -9.76 7.21
CA ASP A 33 21.03 -9.22 6.37
C ASP A 33 21.35 -7.73 6.67
N GLY A 34 20.71 -7.15 7.69
CA GLY A 34 20.84 -5.75 8.08
C GLY A 34 20.02 -4.79 7.20
N THR A 35 19.31 -5.29 6.18
CA THR A 35 18.42 -4.46 5.37
C THR A 35 17.13 -4.18 6.13
N THR A 36 16.51 -3.03 5.86
CA THR A 36 15.20 -2.70 6.43
C THR A 36 14.17 -2.68 5.32
N THR A 37 13.06 -3.39 5.49
CA THR A 37 11.94 -3.35 4.56
C THR A 37 10.79 -2.64 5.25
N ILE A 38 10.19 -1.65 4.60
CA ILE A 38 8.95 -1.05 5.09
C ILE A 38 7.84 -1.24 4.07
N GLN A 39 6.62 -1.33 4.58
CA GLN A 39 5.44 -1.49 3.75
C GLN A 39 4.39 -0.45 4.12
N TYR A 40 3.85 0.18 3.09
CA TYR A 40 2.69 1.05 3.15
C TYR A 40 1.52 0.34 2.47
N SER A 41 0.39 0.20 3.15
CA SER A 41 -0.84 -0.30 2.54
C SER A 41 -1.90 0.78 2.61
N TYR A 42 -2.38 1.19 1.45
CA TYR A 42 -3.47 2.14 1.31
C TYR A 42 -4.69 1.40 0.74
N ILE A 43 -5.73 1.27 1.55
CA ILE A 43 -7.01 0.72 1.13
C ILE A 43 -7.85 1.88 0.61
N HIS A 44 -8.16 1.86 -0.68
CA HIS A 44 -9.11 2.79 -1.28
C HIS A 44 -10.40 2.02 -1.57
N ALA A 45 -11.29 2.00 -0.57
CA ALA A 45 -12.67 1.57 -0.79
C ALA A 45 -13.37 2.70 -1.55
N THR A 46 -13.74 2.45 -2.80
CA THR A 46 -14.64 3.36 -3.52
C THR A 46 -16.04 2.87 -3.19
N PRO A 47 -16.78 3.48 -2.24
CA PRO A 47 -18.19 3.18 -2.10
C PRO A 47 -18.83 3.62 -3.41
N SER A 48 -19.19 2.66 -4.26
CA SER A 48 -20.06 2.98 -5.39
C SER A 48 -21.34 3.54 -4.76
N ALA A 49 -21.68 4.79 -5.10
CA ALA A 49 -22.87 5.48 -4.61
C ALA A 49 -24.18 4.74 -4.94
N SER A 50 -24.11 3.62 -5.65
CA SER A 50 -25.24 2.75 -5.98
C SER A 50 -25.67 1.75 -4.87
N SER A 51 -25.03 1.75 -3.68
CA SER A 51 -25.38 0.81 -2.60
C SER A 51 -26.15 1.42 -1.41
N PHE A 52 -26.68 2.65 -1.53
CA PHE A 52 -27.59 3.20 -0.52
C PHE A 52 -29.02 2.68 -0.70
N ILE A 53 -29.15 1.36 -0.74
CA ILE A 53 -30.44 0.68 -0.80
C ILE A 53 -30.48 -0.33 0.37
N PRO A 54 -31.19 -0.04 1.47
CA PRO A 54 -31.34 -0.96 2.57
C PRO A 54 -32.39 -2.01 2.20
N PHE A 55 -32.04 -2.99 1.36
CA PHE A 55 -32.88 -4.17 1.18
C PHE A 55 -32.26 -5.38 1.87
N VAL A 56 -32.94 -5.78 2.94
CA VAL A 56 -33.03 -7.12 3.51
C VAL A 56 -32.63 -8.24 2.52
N GLY A 57 -31.50 -8.92 2.77
CA GLY A 57 -31.10 -10.13 2.04
C GLY A 57 -29.60 -10.45 2.19
N PRO A 58 -29.19 -11.73 2.32
CA PRO A 58 -27.85 -12.09 2.79
C PRO A 58 -26.69 -11.97 1.77
N PHE A 59 -26.89 -11.51 0.53
CA PHE A 59 -25.81 -11.52 -0.47
C PHE A 59 -26.00 -10.53 -1.63
N VAL A 60 -25.84 -9.20 -1.47
CA VAL A 60 -25.34 -8.38 -2.60
C VAL A 60 -24.73 -7.07 -2.08
N GLY A 61 -23.41 -7.04 -1.96
CA GLY A 61 -22.65 -5.83 -1.67
C GLY A 61 -21.31 -5.92 -2.38
N HIS A 62 -21.30 -5.73 -3.70
CA HIS A 62 -20.05 -5.65 -4.47
C HIS A 62 -19.34 -4.33 -4.13
N ALA A 63 -18.52 -4.34 -3.08
CA ALA A 63 -17.56 -3.28 -2.80
C ALA A 63 -16.27 -3.58 -3.56
N ASN A 64 -16.03 -2.85 -4.66
CA ASN A 64 -14.73 -2.88 -5.33
C ASN A 64 -13.72 -2.10 -4.47
N SER A 65 -12.97 -2.84 -3.66
CA SER A 65 -11.88 -2.30 -2.85
C SER A 65 -10.58 -2.41 -3.63
N THR A 66 -9.95 -1.27 -3.93
CA THR A 66 -8.61 -1.28 -4.51
C THR A 66 -7.59 -1.13 -3.39
N VAL A 67 -6.76 -2.13 -3.17
CA VAL A 67 -5.65 -2.05 -2.24
C VAL A 67 -4.36 -1.74 -2.98
N ARG A 68 -3.65 -0.73 -2.48
CA ARG A 68 -2.35 -0.32 -3.00
C ARG A 68 -1.31 -0.56 -1.93
N GLY A 69 -0.48 -1.56 -2.14
CA GLY A 69 0.73 -1.80 -1.37
C GLY A 69 1.91 -1.05 -1.98
N THR A 70 2.76 -0.47 -1.16
CA THR A 70 4.08 -0.01 -1.57
C THR A 70 5.09 -0.57 -0.60
N THR A 71 6.00 -1.37 -1.12
CA THR A 71 7.10 -1.94 -0.36
C THR A 71 8.38 -1.21 -0.74
N LEU A 72 9.07 -0.66 0.25
CA LEU A 72 10.37 -0.02 0.07
C LEU A 72 11.41 -0.82 0.83
N LYS A 73 12.49 -1.18 0.13
CA LYS A 73 13.63 -1.88 0.75
C LYS A 73 14.77 -0.90 0.90
N PHE A 74 15.37 -0.86 2.07
CA PHE A 74 16.53 -0.04 2.43
C PHE A 74 17.73 -0.95 2.65
N THR A 75 18.88 -0.50 2.19
CA THR A 75 20.16 -1.17 2.44
C THR A 75 20.54 -1.09 3.92
N ALA A 76 21.54 -1.87 4.34
CA ALA A 76 22.12 -1.77 5.69
C ALA A 76 22.72 -0.38 6.00
N LYS A 77 22.97 0.45 4.98
CA LYS A 77 23.41 1.84 5.13
C LYS A 77 22.25 2.82 5.38
N GLY A 78 21.00 2.34 5.45
CA GLY A 78 19.81 3.15 5.70
C GLY A 78 19.30 3.94 4.48
N VAL A 79 19.86 3.69 3.29
CA VAL A 79 19.41 4.31 2.03
C VAL A 79 18.50 3.39 1.24
N LEU A 80 17.52 3.96 0.55
CA LEU A 80 16.54 3.28 -0.27
C LEU A 80 17.23 2.46 -1.37
N ALA A 81 17.08 1.15 -1.35
CA ALA A 81 17.60 0.24 -2.37
C ALA A 81 16.64 0.09 -3.54
N SER A 82 15.35 -0.11 -3.25
CA SER A 82 14.33 -0.38 -4.26
C SER A 82 12.94 -0.01 -3.76
N VAL A 83 12.07 0.34 -4.70
CA VAL A 83 10.65 0.64 -4.47
C VAL A 83 9.83 -0.29 -5.35
N SER A 84 8.91 -1.02 -4.75
CA SER A 84 7.95 -1.85 -5.45
C SER A 84 6.54 -1.42 -5.06
N THR A 85 5.71 -1.13 -6.07
CA THR A 85 4.31 -0.76 -5.85
C THR A 85 3.43 -1.86 -6.40
N THR A 86 2.63 -2.47 -5.54
CA THR A 86 1.64 -3.46 -5.91
C THR A 86 0.26 -2.84 -5.83
N LYS A 87 -0.49 -2.94 -6.93
CA LYS A 87 -1.91 -2.60 -6.95
C LYS A 87 -2.67 -3.92 -7.05
N THR A 88 -3.36 -4.27 -5.98
CA THR A 88 -4.26 -5.43 -5.98
C THR A 88 -5.68 -4.90 -6.07
N ASN A 89 -6.37 -5.27 -7.13
CA ASN A 89 -7.82 -5.20 -7.18
C ASN A 89 -8.34 -6.36 -6.32
N GLU A 90 -8.78 -6.05 -5.11
CA GLU A 90 -9.41 -7.03 -4.25
C GLU A 90 -10.87 -7.13 -4.69
N CYS A 91 -11.21 -8.21 -5.40
CA CYS A 91 -12.60 -8.55 -5.64
C CYS A 91 -13.16 -9.07 -4.30
N GLY A 92 -13.74 -8.18 -3.52
CA GLY A 92 -14.40 -8.53 -2.26
C GLY A 92 -15.71 -9.25 -2.55
N GLY A 93 -15.64 -10.55 -2.82
CA GLY A 93 -16.82 -11.40 -3.02
C GLY A 93 -16.46 -12.79 -3.50
N VAL A 94 -17.13 -13.80 -2.96
CA VAL A 94 -17.09 -15.22 -3.35
C VAL A 94 -17.56 -15.44 -4.79
N THR A 95 -16.86 -14.94 -5.81
CA THR A 95 -17.04 -15.32 -7.22
C THR A 95 -15.81 -14.91 -8.03
N ALA A 96 -15.40 -15.82 -8.90
CA ALA A 96 -14.16 -15.84 -9.67
C ALA A 96 -13.86 -14.56 -10.47
N CYS A 97 -12.56 -14.27 -10.56
CA CYS A 97 -11.96 -13.35 -11.52
C CYS A 97 -12.15 -13.80 -12.97
#